data_AF-A0A5C6V7V4-F1
#
_entry.id   AF-A0A5C6V7V4-F1
#
_cell.length_a   1.000
_cell.length_b   1.000
_cell.length_c   1.000
_cell.angle_alpha   90.00
_cell.angle_beta   90.00
_cell.angle_gamma   90.00
#
_symmetry.space_group_name_H-M   'P 1'
#
loop_
_entity.id
_entity.type
_entity.pdbx_description
1 polymer ?
#
loop_
_entity_poly.entity_id
_entity_poly.type
_entity_poly.pdbx_seq_one_letter_code
_entity_poly.pdbx_strand_id
1 'polypeptide(L)'
;MLLPLFFAISAILIRLALFYFGFESQESGRYIFLLHILMILLSVFFGIMAFARAYPNQRNFTSFIKQGLKSGGLYTFILTGFLMVFYGWINPETFEAKKEVLIQSQLESAGNISPEQLEKAQSNMEEFFTVFNYSTISMLGFLVITIFYAAGSAALFMYLRKFLPK
;
A
#
# COMPACT_ATOMS: atom_id res chain seq x y z
N MET A 1 -6.57 6.68 -17.21
CA MET A 1 -5.65 7.18 -16.15
C MET A 1 -6.38 7.86 -15.00
N LEU A 2 -7.62 8.35 -15.20
CA LEU A 2 -8.42 8.98 -14.15
C LEU A 2 -8.79 8.05 -12.98
N LEU A 3 -9.07 6.77 -13.22
CA LEU A 3 -9.50 5.82 -12.17
C LEU A 3 -8.44 5.57 -11.07
N PRO A 4 -7.17 5.24 -11.37
CA PRO A 4 -6.13 5.11 -10.35
C PRO A 4 -5.99 6.36 -9.49
N LEU A 5 -6.05 7.53 -10.13
CA LEU A 5 -5.95 8.82 -9.46
C LEU A 5 -7.12 9.04 -8.51
N PHE A 6 -8.34 8.73 -8.95
CA PHE A 6 -9.54 8.78 -8.11
C PHE A 6 -9.40 7.91 -6.86
N PHE A 7 -8.96 6.65 -7.00
CA PHE A 7 -8.77 5.77 -5.83
C PHE A 7 -7.66 6.25 -4.90
N ALA A 8 -6.55 6.76 -5.46
CA ALA A 8 -5.44 7.30 -4.66
C ALA A 8 -5.87 8.54 -3.86
N ILE A 9 -6.51 9.50 -4.52
CA ILE A 9 -7.03 10.71 -3.87
C ILE A 9 -8.10 10.35 -2.83
N SER A 10 -9.00 9.40 -3.15
CA SER A 10 -10.02 8.95 -2.19
C SER A 10 -9.37 8.35 -0.93
N ALA A 11 -8.35 7.49 -1.08
CA ALA A 11 -7.62 6.92 0.04
C ALA A 11 -6.94 7.99 0.90
N ILE A 12 -6.35 9.01 0.25
CA ILE A 12 -5.72 10.15 0.92
C ILE A 12 -6.75 10.97 1.69
N LEU A 13 -7.86 11.33 1.06
CA LEU A 13 -8.92 12.12 1.68
C LEU A 13 -9.56 11.41 2.88
N ILE A 14 -9.83 10.11 2.76
CA ILE A 14 -10.35 9.31 3.87
C ILE A 14 -9.36 9.32 5.04
N ARG A 15 -8.07 9.13 4.76
CA ARG A 15 -7.04 9.14 5.79
C ARG A 15 -6.91 10.51 6.47
N LEU A 16 -6.89 11.60 5.70
CA LEU A 16 -6.89 12.95 6.24
C LEU A 16 -8.13 13.22 7.09
N ALA A 17 -9.31 12.79 6.63
CA ALA A 17 -10.54 12.92 7.41
C ALA A 17 -10.43 12.17 8.75
N LEU A 18 -9.94 10.93 8.75
CA LEU A 18 -9.74 10.16 9.99
C LEU A 18 -8.78 10.85 10.96
N PHE A 19 -7.70 11.44 10.45
CA PHE A 19 -6.77 12.23 11.24
C PHE A 19 -7.45 13.47 11.84
N TYR A 20 -8.10 14.30 11.03
CA TYR A 20 -8.74 15.53 11.51
C TYR A 20 -9.93 15.30 12.45
N PHE A 21 -10.62 14.18 12.33
CA PHE A 21 -11.69 13.80 13.26
C PHE A 21 -11.18 13.10 14.53
N GLY A 22 -9.86 12.93 14.69
CA GLY A 22 -9.27 12.33 15.89
C GLY A 22 -9.51 10.82 16.01
N PHE A 23 -9.82 10.13 14.91
CA PHE A 23 -10.00 8.68 14.89
C PHE A 23 -8.69 7.90 14.67
N GLU A 24 -7.54 8.58 14.72
CA GLU A 24 -6.24 7.94 14.57
C GLU A 24 -5.82 7.29 15.90
N SER A 25 -5.78 5.96 15.92
CA SER A 25 -5.39 5.11 17.03
C SER A 25 -4.58 3.93 16.51
N GLN A 26 -3.93 3.17 17.39
CA GLN A 26 -3.21 1.97 16.94
C GLN A 26 -4.13 0.97 16.24
N GLU A 27 -5.35 0.77 16.75
CA GLU A 27 -6.34 -0.11 16.11
C GLU A 27 -6.80 0.42 14.75
N SER A 28 -7.02 1.74 14.63
CA SER A 28 -7.42 2.33 13.35
C SER A 28 -6.32 2.27 12.30
N GLY A 29 -5.05 2.20 12.71
CA GLY A 29 -3.92 1.93 11.82
C GLY A 29 -4.07 0.64 10.99
N ARG A 30 -4.61 -0.43 11.57
CA ARG A 30 -4.89 -1.68 10.84
C ARG A 30 -5.98 -1.49 9.80
N TYR A 31 -7.07 -0.79 10.14
CA TYR A 31 -8.16 -0.51 9.21
C TYR A 31 -7.72 0.42 8.08
N ILE A 32 -6.87 1.41 8.35
CA ILE A 32 -6.27 2.29 7.34
C ILE A 32 -5.38 1.49 6.37
N PHE A 33 -4.59 0.55 6.88
CA PHE A 33 -3.80 -0.34 6.02
C PHE A 33 -4.68 -1.19 5.11
N LEU A 34 -5.75 -1.79 5.65
CA LEU A 34 -6.72 -2.56 4.87
C LEU A 34 -7.45 -1.70 3.84
N LEU A 35 -7.77 -0.45 4.17
CA LEU A 35 -8.33 0.51 3.23
C LEU A 35 -7.36 0.77 2.05
N HIS A 36 -6.07 0.96 2.34
CA HIS A 36 -5.07 1.16 1.28
C HIS A 36 -4.94 -0.06 0.38
N ILE A 37 -5.00 -1.27 0.95
CA ILE A 37 -5.08 -2.51 0.17
C ILE A 37 -6.35 -2.48 -0.68
N LEU A 38 -7.54 -2.31 -0.10
CA LEU A 38 -8.78 -2.30 -0.86
C LEU A 38 -8.72 -1.34 -2.06
N MET A 39 -8.23 -0.13 -1.85
CA MET A 39 -8.12 0.88 -2.91
C MET A 39 -7.11 0.50 -4.00
N ILE A 40 -6.02 -0.22 -3.66
CA ILE A 40 -5.10 -0.76 -4.67
C ILE A 40 -5.77 -1.84 -5.52
N LEU A 41 -6.57 -2.70 -4.89
CA LEU A 41 -7.29 -3.78 -5.56
C LEU A 41 -8.32 -3.18 -6.52
N LEU A 42 -9.10 -2.20 -6.06
CA LEU A 42 -10.07 -1.49 -6.89
C LEU A 42 -9.37 -0.78 -8.07
N SER A 43 -8.25 -0.09 -7.83
CA SER A 43 -7.47 0.56 -8.87
C SER A 43 -7.02 -0.43 -9.95
N VAL A 44 -6.47 -1.59 -9.55
CA VAL A 44 -6.03 -2.63 -10.49
C VAL A 44 -7.22 -3.22 -11.26
N PHE A 45 -8.27 -3.63 -10.55
CA PHE A 45 -9.43 -4.29 -11.12
C PHE A 45 -10.14 -3.39 -12.15
N PHE A 46 -10.48 -2.16 -11.77
CA PHE A 46 -11.13 -1.22 -12.67
C PHE A 46 -10.21 -0.73 -13.77
N GLY A 47 -8.88 -0.67 -13.53
CA GLY A 47 -7.90 -0.41 -14.57
C GLY A 47 -7.91 -1.47 -15.68
N ILE A 48 -7.94 -2.75 -15.30
CA ILE A 48 -8.06 -3.88 -16.23
C ILE A 48 -9.42 -3.85 -16.94
N MET A 49 -10.51 -3.65 -16.20
CA MET A 49 -11.86 -3.62 -16.78
C MET A 49 -12.04 -2.49 -17.80
N ALA A 50 -11.56 -1.28 -17.48
CA ALA A 50 -11.61 -0.14 -18.40
C ALA A 50 -10.84 -0.42 -19.69
N PHE A 51 -9.65 -1.03 -19.58
CA PHE A 51 -8.86 -1.44 -20.74
C PHE A 51 -9.53 -2.54 -21.57
N ALA A 52 -10.15 -3.53 -20.92
CA ALA A 52 -10.88 -4.57 -21.63
C ALA A 52 -12.08 -4.04 -22.43
N ARG A 53 -12.76 -3.01 -21.90
CA ARG A 53 -13.85 -2.31 -22.60
C ARG A 53 -13.33 -1.46 -23.75
N ALA A 54 -12.20 -0.77 -23.56
CA ALA A 54 -11.59 0.05 -24.62
C ALA A 54 -11.00 -0.78 -25.76
N TYR A 55 -10.53 -2.01 -25.46
CA TYR A 55 -9.94 -2.92 -26.44
C TYR A 55 -10.62 -4.30 -26.42
N PRO A 56 -11.87 -4.42 -26.93
CA PRO A 56 -12.64 -5.66 -26.85
C PRO A 56 -11.93 -6.87 -27.47
N ASN A 57 -11.21 -6.67 -28.56
CA ASN A 57 -10.51 -7.72 -29.29
C ASN A 57 -9.18 -8.13 -28.66
N GLN A 58 -8.70 -7.41 -27.63
CA GLN A 58 -7.46 -7.78 -26.94
C GLN A 58 -7.67 -9.06 -26.12
N ARG A 59 -6.82 -10.06 -26.36
CA ARG A 59 -6.89 -11.38 -25.69
C ARG A 59 -5.60 -11.77 -24.98
N ASN A 60 -4.55 -10.97 -25.11
CA ASN A 60 -3.25 -11.30 -24.51
C ASN A 60 -3.27 -11.09 -23.00
N PHE A 61 -3.04 -12.17 -22.24
CA PHE A 61 -2.92 -12.17 -20.78
C PHE A 61 -1.93 -11.12 -20.27
N THR A 62 -0.76 -11.04 -20.91
CA THR A 62 0.32 -10.13 -20.50
C THR A 62 -0.08 -8.66 -20.66
N SER A 63 -0.96 -8.33 -21.62
CA SER A 63 -1.48 -6.97 -21.77
C SER A 63 -2.38 -6.57 -20.61
N PHE A 64 -3.20 -7.49 -20.09
CA PHE A 64 -4.02 -7.24 -18.91
C PHE A 64 -3.18 -7.11 -17.64
N ILE A 65 -2.16 -7.96 -17.46
CA ILE A 65 -1.20 -7.79 -16.34
C ILE A 65 -0.54 -6.42 -16.41
N LYS A 66 0.04 -6.05 -17.56
CA LYS A 66 0.71 -4.75 -17.74
C LYS A 66 -0.21 -3.58 -17.40
N GLN A 67 -1.48 -3.67 -17.81
CA GLN A 67 -2.46 -2.64 -17.47
C GLN A 67 -2.76 -2.61 -15.97
N GLY A 68 -2.95 -3.76 -15.33
CA GLY A 68 -3.14 -3.85 -13.89
C GLY A 68 -1.96 -3.26 -13.12
N LEU A 69 -0.74 -3.61 -13.50
CA LEU A 69 0.51 -3.06 -12.95
C LEU A 69 0.60 -1.54 -13.13
N LYS A 70 0.25 -1.01 -14.31
CA LYS A 70 0.23 0.44 -14.56
C LYS A 70 -0.77 1.15 -13.64
N SER A 71 -1.94 0.53 -13.44
CA SER A 71 -3.03 1.08 -12.62
C SER A 71 -2.66 1.07 -11.13
N GLY A 72 -2.28 -0.09 -10.59
CA GLY A 72 -1.89 -0.24 -9.19
C GLY A 72 -0.58 0.47 -8.87
N GLY A 73 0.40 0.43 -9.78
CA GLY A 73 1.68 1.11 -9.61
C GLY A 73 1.53 2.62 -9.49
N LEU A 74 0.71 3.25 -10.34
CA LEU A 74 0.42 4.68 -10.22
C LEU A 74 -0.23 5.02 -8.88
N TYR A 75 -1.19 4.21 -8.42
CA TYR A 75 -1.77 4.35 -7.08
C TYR A 75 -0.69 4.25 -5.99
N THR A 76 0.16 3.23 -6.06
CA THR A 76 1.25 3.01 -5.08
C THR A 76 2.18 4.20 -4.98
N PHE A 77 2.64 4.74 -6.12
CA PHE A 77 3.55 5.89 -6.11
C PHE A 77 2.91 7.14 -5.50
N ILE A 78 1.64 7.43 -5.85
CA ILE A 78 0.92 8.57 -5.27
C ILE A 78 0.76 8.38 -3.76
N LEU A 79 0.34 7.19 -3.34
CA LEU A 79 0.13 6.90 -1.92
C LEU A 79 1.44 6.94 -1.13
N THR A 80 2.54 6.38 -1.65
CA THR A 80 3.85 6.44 -1.01
C THR A 80 4.34 7.88 -0.87
N GLY A 81 4.20 8.69 -1.91
CA GLY A 81 4.52 10.13 -1.84
C GLY A 81 3.70 10.83 -0.75
N PHE A 82 2.41 10.50 -0.66
CA PHE A 82 1.55 10.99 0.41
C PHE A 82 2.01 10.51 1.80
N LEU A 83 2.36 9.23 1.99
CA LEU A 83 2.81 8.71 3.29
C LEU A 83 4.06 9.44 3.78
N MET A 84 4.99 9.74 2.87
CA MET A 84 6.20 10.49 3.19
C MET A 84 5.88 11.90 3.68
N VAL A 85 4.96 12.60 3.01
CA VAL A 85 4.47 13.92 3.42
C VAL A 85 3.67 13.84 4.73
N PHE A 86 2.81 12.84 4.86
CA PHE A 86 1.90 12.68 5.99
C PHE A 86 2.69 12.45 7.28
N TYR A 87 3.59 11.48 7.30
CA TYR A 87 4.41 11.20 8.47
C TYR A 87 5.58 12.16 8.65
N GLY A 88 6.03 12.84 7.60
CA GLY A 88 7.10 13.84 7.70
C GLY A 88 6.63 15.20 8.22
N TRP A 89 5.42 15.64 7.85
CA TRP A 89 4.97 17.02 8.08
C TRP A 89 3.56 17.16 8.66
N ILE A 90 2.63 16.25 8.37
CA ILE A 90 1.23 16.41 8.80
C ILE A 90 1.01 15.82 10.19
N ASN A 91 1.51 14.62 10.44
CA ASN A 91 1.37 13.89 11.69
C ASN A 91 2.66 13.10 12.02
N PRO A 92 3.75 13.81 12.37
CA PRO A 92 5.01 13.18 12.77
C PRO A 92 4.88 12.40 14.08
N GLU A 93 4.02 12.85 15.00
CA GLU A 93 3.80 12.20 16.30
C GLU A 93 3.32 10.75 16.15
N THR A 94 2.42 10.50 15.20
CA THR A 94 1.95 9.13 14.92
C THR A 94 3.02 8.24 14.31
N PHE A 95 3.99 8.81 13.60
CA PHE A 95 5.14 8.06 13.13
C PHE A 95 6.05 7.65 14.29
N GLU A 96 6.38 8.57 15.19
CA GLU A 96 7.19 8.27 16.38
C GLU A 96 6.53 7.22 17.27
N ALA A 97 5.21 7.32 17.51
CA ALA A 97 4.48 6.30 18.26
C ALA A 97 4.53 4.92 17.57
N LYS A 98 4.46 4.86 16.23
CA LYS A 98 4.61 3.60 15.50
C LYS A 98 6.04 3.06 15.57
N LYS A 99 7.02 3.94 15.48
CA LYS A 99 8.44 3.59 15.58
C LYS A 99 8.74 2.94 16.92
N GLU A 100 8.30 3.56 18.01
CA GLU A 100 8.49 3.03 19.37
C GLU A 100 7.89 1.62 19.53
N VAL A 101 6.66 1.41 19.06
CA VAL A 101 6.00 0.09 19.09
C VAL A 101 6.77 -0.95 18.28
N LEU A 102 7.26 -0.59 17.08
CA LEU A 102 8.03 -1.50 16.24
C LEU A 102 9.37 -1.87 16.88
N ILE A 103 10.07 -0.90 17.43
CA ILE A 103 11.32 -1.10 18.15
C ILE A 103 11.08 -2.03 19.34
N GLN A 104 10.10 -1.71 20.19
CA GLN A 104 9.77 -2.52 21.37
C GLN A 104 9.44 -3.97 20.98
N SER A 105 8.59 -4.18 19.97
CA SER A 105 8.19 -5.52 19.54
C SER A 105 9.36 -6.37 19.02
N GLN A 106 10.34 -5.75 18.37
CA GLN A 106 11.52 -6.45 17.87
C GLN A 106 12.52 -6.74 18.99
N LEU A 107 12.66 -5.86 19.99
CA LEU A 107 13.49 -6.12 21.17
C LEU A 107 12.91 -7.26 22.01
N GLU A 108 11.59 -7.29 22.21
CA GLU A 108 10.90 -8.41 22.88
C GLU A 108 11.11 -9.73 22.14
N SER A 109 11.14 -9.68 20.80
CA SER A 109 11.38 -10.86 19.95
C SER A 109 12.85 -11.33 19.94
N ALA A 110 13.80 -10.46 20.30
CA ALA A 110 15.23 -10.76 20.29
C ALA A 110 15.70 -11.59 21.51
N GLY A 111 14.86 -11.75 22.53
CA GLY A 111 15.13 -12.59 23.70
C GLY A 111 16.13 -11.99 24.70
N ASN A 112 16.84 -12.84 25.46
CA ASN A 112 17.83 -12.41 26.46
C ASN A 112 19.13 -11.95 25.78
N ILE A 113 19.17 -10.69 25.35
CA ILE A 113 20.36 -9.99 24.86
C ILE A 113 21.07 -9.28 26.01
N SER A 114 22.40 -9.12 25.93
CA SER A 114 23.14 -8.34 26.93
C SER A 114 22.73 -6.85 26.89
N PRO A 115 22.92 -6.09 27.98
CA PRO A 115 22.58 -4.65 28.00
C PRO A 115 23.26 -3.85 26.87
N GLU A 116 24.51 -4.17 26.56
CA GLU A 116 25.28 -3.53 25.47
C GLU A 116 24.72 -3.89 24.08
N GLN A 117 24.26 -5.14 23.91
CA GLN A 117 23.62 -5.58 22.67
C GLN A 117 22.24 -4.94 22.49
N LEU A 118 21.52 -4.72 23.59
CA LEU A 118 20.21 -4.07 23.59
C LEU A 118 20.32 -2.60 23.15
N GLU A 119 21.27 -1.86 23.72
CA GLU A 119 21.51 -0.45 23.38
C GLU A 119 21.90 -0.30 21.90
N LYS A 120 22.82 -1.15 21.43
CA LYS A 120 23.21 -1.18 20.02
C LYS A 120 22.06 -1.57 19.10
N ALA A 121 21.21 -2.51 19.51
CA ALA A 121 20.03 -2.90 18.74
C ALA A 121 19.04 -1.72 18.63
N GLN A 122 18.71 -1.06 19.73
CA GLN A 122 17.86 0.14 19.74
C GLN A 122 18.40 1.22 18.80
N SER A 123 19.68 1.58 18.92
CA SER A 123 20.30 2.61 18.09
C SER A 123 20.21 2.27 16.59
N ASN A 124 20.55 1.03 16.20
CA ASN A 124 20.44 0.59 14.81
C ASN A 124 19.00 0.66 14.29
N MET A 125 18.02 0.35 15.14
CA MET A 125 16.61 0.37 14.77
C MET A 125 16.09 1.80 14.65
N GLU A 126 16.55 2.71 15.51
CA GLU A 126 16.20 4.12 15.40
C GLU A 126 16.72 4.74 14.09
N GLU A 127 17.94 4.39 13.69
CA GLU A 127 18.52 4.78 12.41
C GLU A 127 17.80 4.15 11.22
N PHE A 128 17.31 2.91 11.36
CA PHE A 128 16.58 2.22 10.32
C PHE A 128 15.14 2.72 10.16
N PHE A 129 14.41 2.96 11.25
CA PHE A 129 13.01 3.37 11.22
C PHE A 129 12.87 4.89 11.01
N THR A 130 13.26 5.34 9.82
CA THR A 130 12.99 6.69 9.32
C THR A 130 11.70 6.73 8.49
N VAL A 131 11.10 7.92 8.36
CA VAL A 131 9.92 8.13 7.49
C VAL A 131 10.20 7.66 6.05
N PHE A 132 11.41 7.90 5.55
CA PHE A 132 11.83 7.47 4.23
C PHE A 132 11.85 5.95 4.10
N ASN A 133 12.49 5.24 5.04
CA ASN A 133 12.58 3.78 5.02
C ASN A 133 11.20 3.14 5.21
N TYR A 134 10.38 3.67 6.14
CA TYR A 134 9.01 3.21 6.33
C TYR A 134 8.16 3.36 5.06
N SER A 135 8.24 4.51 4.39
CA SER A 135 7.51 4.76 3.15
C SER A 135 8.00 3.86 2.01
N THR A 136 9.31 3.59 1.96
CA THR A 136 9.92 2.69 0.98
C THR A 136 9.48 1.24 1.19
N ILE A 137 9.51 0.74 2.43
CA ILE A 137 9.01 -0.61 2.77
C ILE A 137 7.52 -0.73 2.42
N SER A 138 6.73 0.29 2.76
CA SER A 138 5.31 0.34 2.40
C SER A 138 5.09 0.30 0.89
N MET A 139 5.89 1.08 0.12
CA MET A 139 5.86 1.07 -1.33
C MET A 139 6.14 -0.32 -1.90
N LEU A 140 7.22 -0.97 -1.44
CA LEU A 140 7.58 -2.32 -1.88
C LEU A 140 6.46 -3.33 -1.56
N GLY A 141 5.89 -3.26 -0.36
CA GLY A 141 4.74 -4.08 0.03
C GLY A 141 3.54 -3.88 -0.91
N PHE A 142 3.18 -2.64 -1.21
CA PHE A 142 2.09 -2.33 -2.14
C PHE A 142 2.38 -2.73 -3.58
N LEU A 143 3.64 -2.64 -4.04
CA LEU A 143 4.04 -3.13 -5.36
C LEU A 143 3.92 -4.65 -5.46
N VAL A 144 4.33 -5.39 -4.43
CA VAL A 144 4.16 -6.86 -4.39
C VAL A 144 2.66 -7.22 -4.47
N ILE A 145 1.81 -6.57 -3.66
CA ILE A 145 0.35 -6.75 -3.71
C ILE A 145 -0.19 -6.44 -5.12
N THR A 146 0.27 -5.34 -5.73
CA THR A 146 -0.12 -4.95 -7.09
C THR A 146 0.23 -6.03 -8.10
N ILE A 147 1.43 -6.62 -8.03
CA ILE A 147 1.90 -7.65 -8.96
C ILE A 147 1.00 -8.89 -8.87
N PHE A 148 0.84 -9.44 -7.67
CA PHE A 148 0.02 -10.63 -7.47
C PHE A 148 -1.43 -10.39 -7.86
N TYR A 149 -1.99 -9.24 -7.49
CA TYR A 149 -3.39 -8.94 -7.77
C TYR A 149 -3.64 -8.61 -9.25
N ALA A 150 -2.70 -7.98 -9.95
CA ALA A 150 -2.79 -7.77 -11.39
C ALA A 150 -2.79 -9.10 -12.14
N ALA A 151 -1.91 -10.04 -11.75
CA ALA A 151 -1.88 -11.39 -12.31
C ALA A 151 -3.19 -12.15 -12.04
N GLY A 152 -3.65 -12.17 -10.79
CA GLY A 152 -4.90 -12.83 -10.41
C GLY A 152 -6.13 -12.23 -11.11
N SER A 153 -6.24 -10.91 -11.16
CA SER A 153 -7.35 -10.21 -11.83
C SER A 153 -7.35 -10.44 -13.33
N ALA A 154 -6.18 -10.44 -13.98
CA ALA A 154 -6.05 -10.76 -15.40
C ALA A 154 -6.48 -12.22 -15.68
N ALA A 155 -6.10 -13.17 -14.81
CA ALA A 155 -6.44 -14.58 -14.97
C ALA A 155 -7.94 -14.79 -14.80
N LEU A 156 -8.52 -14.20 -13.75
CA LEU A 156 -9.96 -14.19 -13.50
C LEU A 156 -10.72 -13.60 -14.69
N PHE A 157 -10.29 -12.44 -15.19
CA PHE A 157 -10.94 -11.78 -16.32
C PHE A 157 -10.93 -12.65 -17.59
N MET A 158 -9.78 -13.27 -17.90
CA MET A 158 -9.68 -14.18 -19.04
C MET A 158 -10.52 -15.45 -18.87
N TYR A 159 -10.60 -15.98 -17.65
CA TYR A 159 -11.45 -17.12 -17.33
C TYR A 159 -12.94 -16.78 -17.52
N LEU A 160 -13.41 -15.67 -16.95
CA LEU A 160 -14.82 -15.24 -17.04
C LEU A 160 -15.25 -14.93 -18.47
N ARG A 161 -14.35 -14.40 -19.30
CA ARG A 161 -14.61 -14.15 -20.73
C ARG A 161 -14.96 -15.41 -21.53
N LYS A 162 -14.61 -16.61 -21.05
CA LYS A 162 -15.05 -17.86 -21.69
C LYS A 162 -16.56 -18.09 -21.58
N PHE A 163 -17.19 -17.48 -20.58
CA PHE A 163 -18.62 -17.66 -20.26
C PHE A 163 -19.49 -16.47 -20.67
N LEU A 164 -18.89 -15.35 -21.07
CA LEU A 164 -19.64 -14.19 -21.55
C LEU A 164 -20.03 -14.37 -23.02
N PRO A 165 -21.30 -14.11 -23.39
CA PRO A 165 -21.71 -14.10 -24.79
C PRO A 165 -20.88 -13.06 -25.57
N LYS A 166 -20.52 -13.41 -26.81
CA LYS A 166 -19.70 -12.57 -27.70
C LYS A 166 -20.40 -11.27 -28.05
#